data_AF-W0RNK9-F1
#
_entry.id   AF-W0RNK9-F1
#
_cell.length_a   1.000
_cell.length_b   1.000
_cell.length_c   1.000
_cell.angle_alpha   90.00
_cell.angle_beta   90.00
_cell.angle_gamma   90.00
#
_symmetry.space_group_name_H-M   'P 1'
#
loop_
_entity.id
_entity.type
_entity.pdbx_description
1 polymer ?
#
loop_
_entity_poly.entity_id
_entity_poly.type
_entity_poly.pdbx_seq_one_letter_code
_entity_poly.pdbx_strand_id
1 'polypeptide(L)'
;MPDIEESPGTNSKAPSKLTVYPASIVKNHGANDVGIYFPDAYIPSGTLDLLVYFHGLPTPCGGSNSDTIRDIWRSSTFPLREMVNKSKKNVVLVAPRLNLDGGLKLDMGADDFLSKVVGFIAARVTKDPFKWHGAEPTDDQKSDPVMHIRNLVLAAHSGGGSPMLKMAQELKASKLAKVRECWGFDSMYGSPSAWVDWAAAGGKYFLFWTAEGANDSKKYGSNVTTMRGILAKANGGAGSNATKDPDASRASLAAPNVVITYAPRPTDAAKGFMPPGGGRTFKSSTENHCDVPTTYWGDMMGSF
;
A
#
# COMPACT_ATOMS: atom_id res chain seq x y z
N MET A 1 -3.79 -27.30 4.32
CA MET A 1 -3.90 -26.79 5.71
C MET A 1 -5.20 -26.00 5.80
N PRO A 2 -5.90 -25.98 6.95
CA PRO A 2 -7.05 -25.10 7.12
C PRO A 2 -6.63 -23.64 7.21
N ASP A 3 -7.55 -22.73 6.91
CA ASP A 3 -7.36 -21.30 7.16
C ASP A 3 -7.28 -21.03 8.66
N ILE A 4 -6.56 -19.98 9.06
CA ILE A 4 -6.48 -19.53 10.45
C ILE A 4 -7.33 -18.27 10.60
N GLU A 5 -8.13 -18.19 11.66
CA GLU A 5 -8.99 -17.04 11.94
C GLU A 5 -8.63 -16.40 13.29
N GLU A 6 -8.62 -15.06 13.30
CA GLU A 6 -8.55 -14.25 14.50
C GLU A 6 -9.77 -13.33 14.56
N SER A 7 -10.46 -13.35 15.70
CA SER A 7 -11.58 -12.48 16.01
C SER A 7 -11.34 -11.89 17.41
N PRO A 8 -12.06 -10.81 17.82
CA PRO A 8 -11.93 -10.28 19.17
C PRO A 8 -12.19 -11.32 20.28
N GLY A 9 -12.93 -12.41 19.98
CA GLY A 9 -13.14 -13.53 20.89
C GLY A 9 -11.93 -14.44 21.08
N THR A 10 -10.98 -14.46 20.13
CA THR A 10 -9.77 -15.31 20.18
C THR A 10 -8.48 -14.51 20.43
N ASN A 11 -8.52 -13.18 20.32
CA ASN A 11 -7.42 -12.28 20.65
C ASN A 11 -7.97 -10.90 21.06
N SER A 12 -7.83 -10.52 22.32
CA SER A 12 -8.33 -9.23 22.84
C SER A 12 -7.62 -7.99 22.25
N LYS A 13 -6.48 -8.19 21.58
CA LYS A 13 -5.78 -7.15 20.81
C LYS A 13 -6.15 -7.14 19.32
N ALA A 14 -6.91 -8.13 18.83
CA ALA A 14 -7.35 -8.14 17.44
C ALA A 14 -8.55 -7.19 17.27
N PRO A 15 -8.59 -6.37 16.21
CA PRO A 15 -9.73 -5.50 15.96
C PRO A 15 -10.98 -6.29 15.58
N SER A 16 -12.12 -5.62 15.72
CA SER A 16 -13.39 -6.17 16.22
C SER A 16 -14.21 -7.09 15.30
N LYS A 17 -13.70 -7.51 14.14
CA LYS A 17 -14.47 -8.40 13.24
C LYS A 17 -13.73 -9.67 12.88
N LEU A 18 -12.93 -9.64 11.82
CA LEU A 18 -12.33 -10.87 11.32
C LEU A 18 -11.01 -10.59 10.63
N THR A 19 -10.03 -11.37 11.04
CA THR A 19 -8.77 -11.52 10.37
C THR A 19 -8.64 -12.97 9.93
N VAL A 20 -8.33 -13.21 8.66
CA VAL A 20 -8.15 -14.55 8.10
C VAL A 20 -6.78 -14.67 7.47
N TYR A 21 -6.14 -15.81 7.68
CA TYR A 21 -4.88 -16.18 7.05
C TYR A 21 -5.13 -17.38 6.13
N PRO A 22 -5.41 -17.12 4.84
CA PRO A 22 -5.86 -18.17 3.93
C PRO A 22 -4.72 -19.09 3.52
N ALA A 23 -4.88 -20.39 3.74
CA ALA A 23 -3.92 -21.39 3.28
C ALA A 23 -4.00 -21.62 1.76
N SER A 24 -5.14 -21.29 1.15
CA SER A 24 -5.45 -21.54 -0.26
C SER A 24 -4.79 -20.56 -1.24
N ILE A 25 -4.46 -19.34 -0.78
CA ILE A 25 -3.81 -18.33 -1.62
C ILE A 25 -2.36 -18.75 -1.91
N VAL A 26 -1.65 -19.20 -0.88
CA VAL A 26 -0.24 -19.54 -0.93
C VAL A 26 0.01 -21.05 -0.99
N LYS A 27 0.14 -21.58 -2.21
CA LYS A 27 0.65 -22.95 -2.39
C LYS A 27 2.15 -22.97 -2.07
N ASN A 28 2.59 -23.87 -1.18
CA ASN A 28 3.99 -24.03 -0.78
C ASN A 28 4.63 -22.91 0.07
N HIS A 29 3.84 -21.99 0.66
CA HIS A 29 4.37 -21.03 1.64
C HIS A 29 3.84 -21.29 3.05
N GLY A 30 4.40 -20.60 4.04
CA GLY A 30 4.05 -20.80 5.44
C GLY A 30 2.61 -20.37 5.73
N ALA A 31 1.97 -21.06 6.68
CA ALA A 31 0.73 -20.55 7.26
C ALA A 31 0.96 -19.12 7.77
N ASN A 32 0.03 -18.20 7.50
CA ASN A 32 0.13 -16.76 7.82
C ASN A 32 1.07 -15.91 6.95
N ASP A 33 1.47 -16.39 5.76
CA ASP A 33 2.22 -15.55 4.81
C ASP A 33 1.31 -14.58 4.02
N VAL A 34 -0.01 -14.72 4.09
CA VAL A 34 -0.98 -13.70 3.64
C VAL A 34 -2.01 -13.51 4.74
N GLY A 35 -2.36 -12.25 4.99
CA GLY A 35 -3.47 -11.90 5.85
C GLY A 35 -4.52 -11.10 5.09
N ILE A 36 -5.79 -11.40 5.35
CA ILE A 36 -6.95 -10.63 4.91
C ILE A 36 -7.73 -10.14 6.15
N TYR A 37 -7.98 -8.84 6.24
CA TYR A 37 -8.70 -8.21 7.34
C TYR A 37 -9.96 -7.52 6.86
N PHE A 38 -11.07 -7.83 7.54
CA PHE A 38 -12.39 -7.23 7.34
C PHE A 38 -12.70 -6.28 8.49
N PRO A 39 -12.84 -4.96 8.25
CA PRO A 39 -13.19 -4.00 9.30
C PRO A 39 -14.63 -4.18 9.80
N ASP A 40 -14.95 -3.55 10.94
CA ASP A 40 -16.29 -3.55 11.54
C ASP A 40 -17.36 -3.08 10.55
N ALA A 41 -17.02 -2.01 9.82
CA ALA A 41 -17.85 -1.39 8.80
C ALA A 41 -17.93 -2.18 7.49
N TYR A 42 -17.28 -3.35 7.41
CA TYR A 42 -17.35 -4.17 6.20
C TYR A 42 -18.77 -4.68 5.95
N ILE A 43 -19.29 -4.33 4.78
CA ILE A 43 -20.58 -4.74 4.24
C ILE A 43 -20.28 -5.39 2.89
N PRO A 44 -20.41 -6.72 2.77
CA PRO A 44 -20.11 -7.40 1.52
C PRO A 44 -21.11 -7.02 0.41
N SER A 45 -20.59 -6.85 -0.80
CA SER A 45 -21.34 -6.50 -2.01
C SER A 45 -20.72 -7.15 -3.25
N GLY A 46 -21.36 -7.03 -4.42
CA GLY A 46 -20.79 -7.47 -5.70
C GLY A 46 -19.50 -6.74 -6.11
N THR A 47 -19.15 -5.67 -5.40
CA THR A 47 -17.91 -4.92 -5.59
C THR A 47 -17.05 -4.86 -4.33
N LEU A 48 -15.74 -4.75 -4.53
CA LEU A 48 -14.73 -4.77 -3.48
C LEU A 48 -13.83 -3.54 -3.56
N ASP A 49 -13.67 -2.85 -2.44
CA ASP A 49 -12.57 -1.92 -2.24
C ASP A 49 -11.44 -2.65 -1.53
N LEU A 50 -10.26 -2.63 -2.15
CA LEU A 50 -9.10 -3.38 -1.68
C LEU A 50 -7.94 -2.43 -1.39
N LEU A 51 -7.37 -2.57 -0.20
CA LEU A 51 -6.08 -2.01 0.17
C LEU A 51 -5.07 -3.14 0.28
N VAL A 52 -4.05 -3.16 -0.58
CA VAL A 52 -2.92 -4.10 -0.45
C VAL A 52 -1.75 -3.36 0.19
N TYR A 53 -1.31 -3.82 1.37
CA TYR A 53 -0.24 -3.19 2.14
C TYR A 53 1.03 -4.05 2.20
N PHE A 54 2.18 -3.44 1.88
CA PHE A 54 3.50 -4.06 1.88
C PHE A 54 4.33 -3.55 3.07
N HIS A 55 4.68 -4.44 4.01
CA HIS A 55 5.09 -4.11 5.38
C HIS A 55 6.55 -3.70 5.62
N GLY A 56 7.38 -3.59 4.58
CA GLY A 56 8.78 -3.24 4.74
C GLY A 56 9.64 -4.38 5.31
N LEU A 57 10.84 -4.03 5.79
CA LEU A 57 11.69 -4.99 6.48
C LEU A 57 11.33 -4.99 7.97
N PRO A 58 11.07 -6.15 8.61
CA PRO A 58 10.69 -6.18 10.02
C PRO A 58 11.80 -5.72 10.97
N THR A 59 13.05 -6.07 10.66
CA THR A 59 14.20 -5.87 11.57
C THR A 59 14.45 -4.40 11.97
N PRO A 60 14.45 -3.42 11.04
CA PRO A 60 14.53 -2.00 11.40
C PRO A 60 13.40 -1.50 12.32
N CYS A 61 12.28 -2.22 12.35
CA CYS A 61 11.06 -1.85 13.05
C CYS A 61 10.78 -2.71 14.29
N GLY A 62 11.81 -3.35 14.83
CA GLY A 62 11.74 -4.16 16.05
C GLY A 62 11.15 -5.56 15.85
N GLY A 63 10.93 -5.99 14.61
CA GLY A 63 10.52 -7.34 14.25
C GLY A 63 11.69 -8.24 13.88
N SER A 64 11.38 -9.45 13.40
CA SER A 64 12.33 -10.42 12.87
C SER A 64 12.03 -10.75 11.41
N ASN A 65 13.06 -11.09 10.65
CA ASN A 65 12.93 -11.62 9.29
C ASN A 65 12.09 -12.92 9.21
N SER A 66 11.97 -13.64 10.33
CA SER A 66 11.09 -14.80 10.46
C SER A 66 9.61 -14.46 10.62
N ASP A 67 9.27 -13.20 10.93
CA ASP A 67 7.92 -12.76 11.24
C ASP A 67 6.97 -13.06 10.07
N THR A 68 5.81 -13.60 10.43
CA THR A 68 4.68 -13.80 9.52
C THR A 68 3.81 -12.55 9.48
N ILE A 69 2.82 -12.51 8.58
CA ILE A 69 1.85 -11.39 8.58
C ILE A 69 1.09 -11.32 9.89
N ARG A 70 0.85 -12.47 10.53
CA ARG A 70 0.22 -12.52 11.86
C ARG A 70 1.03 -11.79 12.91
N ASP A 71 2.34 -11.94 12.91
CA ASP A 71 3.23 -11.28 13.87
C ASP A 71 3.27 -9.78 13.61
N ILE A 72 3.41 -9.39 12.34
CA ILE A 72 3.41 -7.99 11.90
C ILE A 72 2.12 -7.27 12.29
N TRP A 73 0.97 -7.91 12.09
CA TRP A 73 -0.34 -7.35 12.46
C TRP A 73 -0.58 -7.23 13.97
N ARG A 74 0.23 -7.89 14.79
CA ARG A 74 0.19 -7.76 16.26
C ARG A 74 1.22 -6.76 16.77
N SER A 75 2.14 -6.31 15.91
CA SER A 75 3.10 -5.27 16.24
C SER A 75 2.40 -3.92 16.37
N SER A 76 2.70 -3.19 17.45
CA SER A 76 2.23 -1.81 17.62
C SER A 76 2.82 -0.85 16.57
N THR A 77 3.93 -1.23 15.95
CA THR A 77 4.61 -0.44 14.92
C THR A 77 3.77 -0.32 13.64
N PHE A 78 2.97 -1.33 13.34
CA PHE A 78 2.14 -1.40 12.14
C PHE A 78 0.67 -1.57 12.52
N PRO A 79 -0.01 -0.50 12.99
CA PRO A 79 -1.41 -0.56 13.41
C PRO A 79 -2.38 -0.61 12.21
N LEU A 80 -2.10 -1.47 11.22
CA LEU A 80 -2.77 -1.48 9.92
C LEU A 80 -4.27 -1.76 10.08
N ARG A 81 -4.60 -2.77 10.86
CA ARG A 81 -5.99 -3.22 11.04
C ARG A 81 -6.76 -2.19 11.87
N GLU A 82 -6.12 -1.63 12.89
CA GLU A 82 -6.67 -0.61 13.78
C GLU A 82 -6.99 0.67 12.98
N MET A 83 -6.09 1.11 12.11
CA MET A 83 -6.29 2.32 11.30
C MET A 83 -7.37 2.12 10.23
N VAL A 84 -7.41 0.95 9.57
CA VAL A 84 -8.49 0.59 8.65
C VAL A 84 -9.82 0.55 9.39
N ASN A 85 -9.88 -0.06 10.58
CA ASN A 85 -11.12 -0.11 11.37
C ASN A 85 -11.58 1.26 11.87
N LYS A 86 -10.64 2.12 12.28
CA LYS A 86 -10.90 3.49 12.73
C LYS A 86 -11.47 4.35 11.60
N SER A 87 -11.10 4.08 10.35
CA SER A 87 -11.59 4.83 9.19
C SER A 87 -13.09 4.67 8.93
N LYS A 88 -13.71 3.60 9.45
CA LYS A 88 -15.11 3.21 9.18
C LYS A 88 -15.44 3.04 7.69
N LYS A 89 -14.43 2.85 6.85
CA LYS A 89 -14.60 2.58 5.42
C LYS A 89 -14.89 1.11 5.17
N ASN A 90 -15.66 0.85 4.11
CA ASN A 90 -16.00 -0.49 3.64
C ASN A 90 -14.88 -1.07 2.74
N VAL A 91 -13.70 -1.28 3.31
CA VAL A 91 -12.48 -1.67 2.57
C VAL A 91 -11.83 -2.89 3.20
N VAL A 92 -11.44 -3.85 2.38
CA VAL A 92 -10.70 -5.03 2.84
C VAL A 92 -9.21 -4.73 2.78
N LEU A 93 -8.51 -4.99 3.88
CA LEU A 93 -7.06 -4.89 3.95
C LEU A 93 -6.44 -6.26 3.66
N VAL A 94 -5.46 -6.29 2.75
CA VAL A 94 -4.68 -7.48 2.42
C VAL A 94 -3.21 -7.16 2.61
N ALA A 95 -2.49 -8.04 3.30
CA ALA A 95 -1.05 -7.91 3.47
C ALA A 95 -0.38 -9.24 3.11
N PRO A 96 0.46 -9.29 2.06
CA PRO A 96 1.31 -10.42 1.77
C PRO A 96 2.67 -10.28 2.48
N ARG A 97 3.25 -11.41 2.87
CA ARG A 97 4.62 -11.45 3.38
C ARG A 97 5.60 -11.15 2.25
N LEU A 98 6.67 -10.45 2.62
CA LEU A 98 7.77 -10.11 1.73
C LEU A 98 8.98 -11.00 2.01
N ASN A 99 9.79 -11.20 0.98
CA ASN A 99 11.13 -11.73 1.05
C ASN A 99 12.09 -10.67 1.64
N LEU A 100 13.29 -11.11 2.05
CA LEU A 100 14.30 -10.22 2.63
C LEU A 100 14.85 -9.18 1.66
N ASP A 101 14.74 -9.44 0.37
CA ASP A 101 15.07 -8.50 -0.71
C ASP A 101 13.93 -7.50 -0.99
N GLY A 102 12.83 -7.59 -0.22
CA GLY A 102 11.61 -6.82 -0.43
C GLY A 102 10.71 -7.40 -1.51
N GLY A 103 11.07 -8.48 -2.20
CA GLY A 103 10.19 -9.13 -3.16
C GLY A 103 8.93 -9.69 -2.50
N LEU A 104 7.85 -9.90 -3.26
CA LEU A 104 6.74 -10.71 -2.76
C LEU A 104 7.26 -12.12 -2.45
N LYS A 105 6.99 -12.64 -1.25
CA LYS A 105 7.20 -14.06 -0.94
C LYS A 105 6.04 -14.90 -1.48
N LEU A 106 5.60 -14.55 -2.68
CA LEU A 106 4.54 -15.23 -3.40
C LEU A 106 5.15 -15.53 -4.76
N ASP A 107 5.35 -16.81 -5.07
CA ASP A 107 5.87 -17.25 -6.37
C ASP A 107 4.78 -17.14 -7.45
N MET A 108 4.17 -15.95 -7.58
CA MET A 108 3.05 -15.66 -8.49
C MET A 108 3.03 -14.19 -8.93
N GLY A 109 2.44 -13.94 -10.10
CA GLY A 109 2.23 -12.58 -10.62
C GLY A 109 1.10 -11.85 -9.88
N ALA A 110 1.03 -10.53 -10.06
CA ALA A 110 0.03 -9.69 -9.39
C ALA A 110 -1.43 -10.09 -9.72
N ASP A 111 -1.74 -10.40 -10.97
CA ASP A 111 -3.10 -10.81 -11.38
C ASP A 111 -3.53 -12.13 -10.74
N ASP A 112 -2.62 -13.12 -10.71
CA ASP A 112 -2.89 -14.41 -10.07
C ASP A 112 -3.11 -14.25 -8.57
N PHE A 113 -2.28 -13.42 -7.92
CA PHE A 113 -2.44 -13.10 -6.50
C PHE A 113 -3.79 -12.45 -6.21
N LEU A 114 -4.15 -11.39 -6.95
CA LEU A 114 -5.41 -10.71 -6.74
C LEU A 114 -6.62 -11.60 -7.08
N SER A 115 -6.53 -12.42 -8.13
CA SER A 115 -7.60 -13.37 -8.48
C SER A 115 -7.85 -14.35 -7.34
N LYS A 116 -6.79 -14.87 -6.71
CA LYS A 116 -6.88 -15.75 -5.54
C LYS A 116 -7.47 -15.04 -4.32
N VAL A 117 -7.06 -13.80 -4.07
CA VAL A 117 -7.60 -12.96 -2.98
C VAL A 117 -9.10 -12.73 -3.17
N VAL A 118 -9.51 -12.30 -4.37
CA VAL A 118 -10.92 -12.02 -4.69
C VAL A 118 -11.76 -13.30 -4.61
N GLY A 119 -11.30 -14.40 -5.21
CA GLY A 119 -11.99 -15.69 -5.14
C GLY A 119 -12.12 -16.20 -3.70
N PHE A 120 -11.09 -16.00 -2.87
CA PHE A 120 -11.17 -16.32 -1.44
C PHE A 120 -12.23 -15.50 -0.72
N ILE A 121 -12.22 -14.17 -0.89
CA ILE A 121 -13.19 -13.27 -0.25
C ILE A 121 -14.62 -13.61 -0.70
N ALA A 122 -14.83 -13.82 -2.00
CA ALA A 122 -16.12 -14.18 -2.57
C ALA A 122 -16.66 -15.50 -1.98
N ALA A 123 -15.81 -16.54 -1.89
CA ALA A 123 -16.18 -17.82 -1.28
C ALA A 123 -16.41 -17.71 0.23
N ARG A 124 -15.73 -16.80 0.92
CA ARG A 124 -15.90 -16.59 2.36
C ARG A 124 -17.22 -15.90 2.66
N VAL A 125 -17.53 -14.84 1.92
CA VAL A 125 -18.76 -14.06 2.09
C VAL A 125 -20.03 -14.90 1.88
N THR A 126 -19.99 -15.94 1.04
CA THR A 126 -21.15 -16.84 0.86
C THR A 126 -21.33 -17.86 1.99
N LYS A 127 -20.30 -18.11 2.81
CA LYS A 127 -20.28 -19.16 3.84
C LYS A 127 -20.21 -18.64 5.28
N ASP A 128 -19.78 -17.40 5.48
CA ASP A 128 -19.53 -16.73 6.77
C ASP A 128 -20.76 -15.86 7.18
N PRO A 129 -20.98 -15.56 8.48
CA PRO A 129 -22.03 -14.64 8.96
C PRO A 129 -22.03 -13.21 8.38
N PHE A 130 -21.14 -12.83 7.46
CA PHE A 130 -21.30 -11.60 6.71
C PHE A 130 -22.62 -11.62 5.91
N LYS A 131 -23.64 -10.93 6.40
CA LYS A 131 -24.92 -10.78 5.67
C LYS A 131 -24.64 -10.11 4.32
N TRP A 132 -24.83 -10.83 3.22
CA TRP A 132 -24.68 -10.30 1.86
C TRP A 132 -25.69 -9.16 1.60
N HIS A 133 -25.21 -8.03 1.09
CA HIS A 133 -26.06 -6.88 0.73
C HIS A 133 -25.99 -6.50 -0.76
N GLY A 134 -25.23 -7.25 -1.57
CA GLY A 134 -25.24 -7.09 -3.02
C GLY A 134 -26.48 -7.71 -3.65
N ALA A 135 -26.65 -7.53 -4.96
CA ALA A 135 -27.57 -8.37 -5.72
C ALA A 135 -27.20 -9.85 -5.48
N GLU A 136 -28.19 -10.71 -5.27
CA GLU A 136 -27.91 -12.14 -5.22
C GLU A 136 -27.20 -12.56 -6.52
N PRO A 137 -26.11 -13.35 -6.44
CA PRO A 137 -25.48 -13.87 -7.63
C PRO A 137 -26.51 -14.62 -8.47
N THR A 138 -26.57 -14.38 -9.78
CA THR A 138 -27.35 -15.22 -10.70
C THR A 138 -26.84 -16.66 -10.64
N ASP A 139 -27.60 -17.64 -11.14
CA ASP A 139 -27.15 -19.04 -11.12
C ASP A 139 -25.82 -19.25 -11.88
N ASP A 140 -25.57 -18.45 -12.92
CA ASP A 140 -24.28 -18.39 -13.61
C ASP A 140 -23.16 -17.85 -12.71
N GLN A 141 -23.45 -16.81 -11.91
CA GLN A 141 -22.51 -16.23 -10.92
C GLN A 141 -22.37 -17.07 -9.65
N LYS A 142 -23.25 -18.03 -9.37
CA LYS A 142 -23.05 -18.99 -8.27
C LYS A 142 -21.98 -20.03 -8.62
N SER A 143 -21.77 -20.29 -9.91
CA SER A 143 -20.70 -21.16 -10.41
C SER A 143 -19.33 -20.48 -10.44
N ASP A 144 -19.32 -19.14 -10.46
CA ASP A 144 -18.13 -18.27 -10.34
C ASP A 144 -18.56 -16.93 -9.71
N PRO A 145 -18.45 -16.77 -8.37
CA PRO A 145 -18.94 -15.57 -7.70
C PRO A 145 -18.10 -14.37 -8.11
N VAL A 146 -18.58 -13.64 -9.12
CA VAL A 146 -17.86 -12.52 -9.71
C VAL A 146 -17.94 -11.30 -8.79
N MET A 147 -17.06 -11.28 -7.78
CA MET A 147 -16.77 -10.08 -7.02
C MET A 147 -15.78 -9.23 -7.82
N HIS A 148 -16.13 -7.98 -8.11
CA HIS A 148 -15.28 -7.09 -8.90
C HIS A 148 -14.52 -6.11 -8.00
N ILE A 149 -13.23 -5.87 -8.28
CA ILE A 149 -12.50 -4.81 -7.59
C ILE A 149 -12.94 -3.45 -8.15
N ARG A 150 -13.56 -2.63 -7.30
CA ARG A 150 -13.97 -1.26 -7.62
C ARG A 150 -12.83 -0.28 -7.43
N ASN A 151 -12.17 -0.36 -6.28
CA ASN A 151 -10.98 0.43 -5.97
C ASN A 151 -9.85 -0.50 -5.55
N LEU A 152 -8.70 -0.37 -6.21
CA LEU A 152 -7.44 -0.97 -5.77
C LEU A 152 -6.46 0.12 -5.37
N VAL A 153 -6.14 0.19 -4.08
CA VAL A 153 -5.07 1.04 -3.56
C VAL A 153 -3.93 0.14 -3.11
N LEU A 154 -2.72 0.49 -3.53
CA LEU A 154 -1.51 -0.13 -3.03
C LEU A 154 -0.85 0.81 -2.02
N ALA A 155 -0.34 0.26 -0.93
CA ALA A 155 0.35 1.02 0.09
C ALA A 155 1.59 0.27 0.55
N ALA A 156 2.65 1.00 0.89
CA ALA A 156 3.89 0.40 1.32
C ALA A 156 4.58 1.24 2.37
N HIS A 157 5.29 0.54 3.26
CA HIS A 157 6.31 1.11 4.11
C HIS A 157 7.69 0.58 3.71
N SER A 158 8.70 1.44 3.78
CA SER A 158 10.10 1.02 3.68
C SER A 158 10.33 0.10 2.47
N GLY A 159 11.05 -1.02 2.64
CA GLY A 159 11.35 -1.99 1.59
C GLY A 159 10.14 -2.51 0.79
N GLY A 160 8.92 -2.37 1.31
CA GLY A 160 7.67 -2.69 0.62
C GLY A 160 7.40 -1.81 -0.62
N GLY A 161 8.16 -0.73 -0.81
CA GLY A 161 8.07 0.11 -2.00
C GLY A 161 8.39 -0.59 -3.32
N SER A 162 9.41 -1.45 -3.31
CA SER A 162 9.80 -2.24 -4.49
C SER A 162 8.70 -3.18 -4.99
N PRO A 163 8.09 -4.05 -4.16
CA PRO A 163 7.02 -4.94 -4.59
C PRO A 163 5.74 -4.16 -4.92
N MET A 164 5.49 -3.03 -4.26
CA MET A 164 4.41 -2.12 -4.63
C MET A 164 4.56 -1.58 -6.05
N LEU A 165 5.75 -1.09 -6.41
CA LEU A 165 6.03 -0.62 -7.77
C LEU A 165 5.87 -1.75 -8.79
N LYS A 166 6.42 -2.93 -8.49
CA LYS A 166 6.31 -4.11 -9.37
C LYS A 166 4.84 -4.47 -9.61
N MET A 167 4.04 -4.59 -8.54
CA MET A 167 2.61 -4.87 -8.66
C MET A 167 1.88 -3.77 -9.46
N ALA A 168 2.21 -2.49 -9.22
CA ALA A 168 1.61 -1.37 -9.94
C ALA A 168 1.91 -1.41 -11.45
N GLN A 169 3.10 -1.87 -11.84
CA GLN A 169 3.51 -2.03 -13.23
C GLN A 169 2.86 -3.24 -13.90
N GLU A 170 2.83 -4.39 -13.23
CA GLU A 170 2.19 -5.61 -13.73
C GLU A 170 0.68 -5.40 -13.96
N LEU A 171 0.02 -4.69 -13.06
CA LEU A 171 -1.43 -4.44 -13.14
C LEU A 171 -1.82 -3.34 -14.13
N LYS A 172 -0.87 -2.69 -14.82
CA LYS A 172 -1.17 -1.65 -15.82
C LYS A 172 -2.04 -2.18 -16.97
N ALA A 173 -1.83 -3.44 -17.36
CA ALA A 173 -2.57 -4.13 -18.42
C ALA A 173 -3.58 -5.15 -17.87
N SER A 174 -3.77 -5.21 -16.55
CA SER A 174 -4.67 -6.17 -15.92
C SER A 174 -6.12 -5.95 -16.36
N LYS A 175 -6.80 -7.07 -16.58
CA LYS A 175 -8.26 -7.10 -16.80
C LYS A 175 -9.04 -7.23 -15.49
N LEU A 176 -8.37 -7.63 -14.40
CA LEU A 176 -8.99 -7.83 -13.09
C LEU A 176 -9.19 -6.50 -12.36
N ALA A 177 -8.14 -5.67 -12.30
CA ALA A 177 -8.18 -4.39 -11.63
C ALA A 177 -7.08 -3.45 -12.12
N LYS A 178 -7.38 -2.15 -12.17
CA LYS A 178 -6.37 -1.11 -12.33
C LYS A 178 -6.06 -0.52 -10.96
N VAL A 179 -4.76 -0.33 -10.70
CA VAL A 179 -4.32 0.39 -9.49
C VAL A 179 -4.74 1.84 -9.61
N ARG A 180 -5.56 2.29 -8.65
CA ARG A 180 -6.06 3.67 -8.61
C ARG A 180 -4.98 4.61 -8.09
N GLU A 181 -4.35 4.24 -6.98
CA GLU A 181 -3.39 5.06 -6.26
C GLU A 181 -2.36 4.18 -5.55
N CYS A 182 -1.13 4.68 -5.46
CA CYS A 182 -0.04 4.11 -4.68
C CYS A 182 0.34 5.07 -3.55
N TRP A 183 0.46 4.56 -2.33
CA TRP A 183 0.76 5.34 -1.13
C TRP A 183 2.01 4.81 -0.45
N GLY A 184 3.13 5.52 -0.59
CA GLY A 184 4.38 5.17 0.04
C GLY A 184 4.65 5.96 1.32
N PHE A 185 5.03 5.28 2.39
CA PHE A 185 5.64 5.90 3.56
C PHE A 185 7.09 5.44 3.69
N ASP A 186 8.04 6.36 3.54
CA ASP A 186 9.48 6.07 3.46
C ASP A 186 9.79 4.91 2.52
N SER A 187 9.02 4.75 1.44
CA SER A 187 9.03 3.55 0.61
C SER A 187 9.50 3.83 -0.82
N MET A 188 10.31 4.87 -1.04
CA MET A 188 10.87 5.15 -2.35
C MET A 188 12.09 4.26 -2.63
N TYR A 189 11.83 2.96 -2.80
CA TYR A 189 12.79 1.95 -3.19
C TYR A 189 12.67 1.68 -4.69
N GLY A 190 13.77 1.26 -5.31
CA GLY A 190 13.84 1.09 -6.76
C GLY A 190 14.24 2.39 -7.49
N SER A 191 13.68 2.58 -8.68
CA SER A 191 14.05 3.70 -9.56
C SER A 191 13.03 4.84 -9.47
N PRO A 192 13.41 6.05 -9.01
CA PRO A 192 12.54 7.24 -9.07
C PRO A 192 11.93 7.48 -10.45
N SER A 193 12.69 7.19 -11.52
CA SER A 193 12.20 7.33 -12.89
C SER A 193 11.04 6.38 -13.19
N ALA A 194 11.02 5.18 -12.61
CA ALA A 194 9.94 4.21 -12.81
C ALA A 194 8.63 4.65 -12.13
N TRP A 195 8.71 5.31 -10.97
CA TRP A 195 7.55 5.94 -10.36
C TRP A 195 7.03 7.12 -11.19
N VAL A 196 7.94 7.93 -11.74
CA VAL A 196 7.56 9.01 -12.68
C VAL A 196 6.91 8.43 -13.94
N ASP A 197 7.46 7.36 -14.51
CA ASP A 197 6.89 6.69 -15.70
C ASP A 197 5.48 6.15 -15.43
N TRP A 198 5.31 5.50 -14.28
CA TRP A 198 4.01 4.98 -13.89
C TRP A 198 3.01 6.12 -13.69
N ALA A 199 3.43 7.23 -13.08
CA ALA A 199 2.58 8.41 -12.89
C ALA A 199 2.26 9.17 -14.18
N ALA A 200 3.22 9.25 -15.11
CA ALA A 200 3.02 9.81 -16.46
C ALA A 200 2.02 8.99 -17.28
N ALA A 201 1.90 7.70 -17.00
CA ALA A 201 0.88 6.83 -17.58
C ALA A 201 -0.52 6.94 -16.92
N GLY A 202 -0.70 7.88 -15.98
CA GLY A 202 -1.97 8.17 -15.32
C GLY A 202 -2.13 7.58 -13.92
N GLY A 203 -1.13 6.88 -13.39
CA GLY A 203 -1.13 6.41 -12.00
C GLY A 203 -0.93 7.55 -11.01
N LYS A 204 -1.56 7.50 -9.83
CA LYS A 204 -1.36 8.51 -8.77
C LYS A 204 -0.44 7.99 -7.68
N TYR A 205 0.62 8.73 -7.37
CA TYR A 205 1.59 8.34 -6.35
C TYR A 205 1.72 9.40 -5.26
N PHE A 206 1.46 8.98 -4.03
CA PHE A 206 1.61 9.79 -2.83
C PHE A 206 2.78 9.25 -2.03
N LEU A 207 3.88 10.00 -1.96
CA LEU A 207 5.03 9.67 -1.14
C LEU A 207 5.04 10.56 0.10
N PHE A 208 4.99 9.93 1.26
CA PHE A 208 5.30 10.52 2.55
C PHE A 208 6.70 10.05 2.94
N TRP A 209 7.58 10.95 3.35
CA TRP A 209 8.94 10.57 3.73
C TRP A 209 9.43 11.38 4.92
N THR A 210 10.29 10.77 5.75
CA THR A 210 10.84 11.35 6.98
C THR A 210 12.32 11.70 6.83
N ALA A 211 12.83 12.53 7.74
CA ALA A 211 14.25 12.91 7.74
C ALA A 211 15.19 11.75 8.14
N GLU A 212 14.75 10.75 8.89
CA GLU A 212 15.59 9.61 9.27
C GLU A 212 15.92 8.76 8.03
N GLY A 213 14.93 8.46 7.20
CA GLY A 213 15.16 7.81 5.89
C GLY A 213 16.14 8.61 5.02
N ALA A 214 16.11 9.94 5.12
CA ALA A 214 16.99 10.85 4.39
C ALA A 214 18.45 10.87 4.91
N ASN A 215 18.63 10.78 6.23
CA ASN A 215 19.92 10.97 6.89
C ASN A 215 20.71 9.66 7.00
N ASP A 216 20.05 8.54 7.30
CA ASP A 216 20.71 7.23 7.45
C ASP A 216 20.77 6.44 6.14
N SER A 217 20.02 6.85 5.13
CA SER A 217 20.24 6.38 3.77
C SER A 217 20.50 7.56 2.84
N LYS A 218 21.78 7.73 2.47
CA LYS A 218 22.17 8.57 1.32
C LYS A 218 21.33 8.25 0.07
N LYS A 219 20.78 7.02 0.00
CA LYS A 219 19.95 6.47 -1.07
C LYS A 219 18.50 7.00 -1.10
N TYR A 220 17.76 7.10 0.01
CA TYR A 220 16.39 7.68 -0.03
C TYR A 220 16.43 9.17 -0.27
N GLY A 221 17.32 9.89 0.43
CA GLY A 221 17.53 11.31 0.18
C GLY A 221 17.85 11.58 -1.29
N SER A 222 18.74 10.77 -1.90
CA SER A 222 19.04 10.88 -3.33
C SER A 222 17.86 10.50 -4.23
N ASN A 223 17.04 9.53 -3.85
CA ASN A 223 15.88 9.11 -4.66
C ASN A 223 14.79 10.17 -4.67
N VAL A 224 14.46 10.75 -3.51
CA VAL A 224 13.48 11.84 -3.41
C VAL A 224 14.00 13.08 -4.13
N THR A 225 15.29 13.41 -3.96
CA THR A 225 15.93 14.51 -4.68
C THR A 225 15.90 14.29 -6.19
N THR A 226 16.19 13.07 -6.64
CA THR A 226 16.10 12.68 -8.06
C THR A 226 14.67 12.83 -8.57
N MET A 227 13.66 12.32 -7.84
CA MET A 227 12.26 12.45 -8.26
C MET A 227 11.83 13.91 -8.36
N ARG A 228 12.16 14.72 -7.35
CA ARG A 228 11.90 16.17 -7.37
C ARG A 228 12.64 16.86 -8.52
N GLY A 229 13.88 16.48 -8.80
CA GLY A 229 14.66 16.99 -9.93
C GLY A 229 13.99 16.69 -11.26
N ILE A 230 13.52 15.44 -11.46
CA ILE A 230 12.74 15.06 -12.64
C ILE A 230 11.47 15.91 -12.73
N LEU A 231 10.67 15.98 -11.66
CA LEU A 231 9.43 16.75 -11.63
C LEU A 231 9.65 18.26 -11.83
N ALA A 232 10.76 18.82 -11.36
CA ALA A 232 11.10 20.23 -11.55
C ALA A 232 11.39 20.57 -13.01
N LYS A 233 11.86 19.60 -13.82
CA LYS A 233 12.00 19.79 -15.28
C LYS A 233 10.67 20.11 -15.95
N ALA A 234 9.53 19.68 -15.38
CA ALA A 234 8.20 20.07 -15.87
C ALA A 234 7.94 21.58 -15.77
N ASN A 235 8.48 22.22 -14.73
CA ASN A 235 8.24 23.64 -14.43
C ASN A 235 9.31 24.57 -15.05
N GLY A 236 10.50 24.05 -15.38
CA GLY A 236 11.62 24.84 -15.90
C GLY A 236 11.62 25.10 -17.41
N GLY A 237 10.61 24.63 -18.15
CA GLY A 237 10.67 24.47 -19.60
C GLY A 237 9.60 25.20 -20.42
N ALA A 238 9.25 26.46 -20.08
CA ALA A 238 8.49 27.34 -20.98
C ALA A 238 9.40 28.08 -22.00
N GLY A 239 10.63 27.62 -22.19
CA GLY A 239 11.54 28.05 -23.27
C GLY A 239 11.56 27.01 -24.39
N SER A 240 11.62 27.46 -25.64
CA SER A 240 11.44 26.71 -26.90
C SER A 240 12.29 25.45 -27.13
N ASN A 241 13.13 25.03 -26.19
CA ASN A 241 13.95 23.81 -26.25
C ASN A 241 13.42 22.66 -25.37
N ALA A 242 12.42 22.88 -24.50
CA ALA A 242 11.87 21.85 -23.62
C ALA A 242 11.15 20.71 -24.38
N THR A 243 10.73 20.95 -25.62
CA THR A 243 10.05 19.94 -26.47
C THR A 243 10.97 18.81 -26.93
N LYS A 244 12.28 18.90 -26.71
CA LYS A 244 13.27 17.87 -27.09
C LYS A 244 13.85 17.07 -25.92
N ASP A 245 13.58 17.43 -24.66
CA ASP A 245 13.99 16.62 -23.52
C ASP A 245 12.89 15.59 -23.18
N PRO A 246 13.10 14.28 -23.46
CA PRO A 246 12.12 13.26 -23.15
C PRO A 246 11.80 13.17 -21.64
N ASP A 247 12.73 13.58 -20.76
CA ASP A 247 12.47 13.63 -19.32
C ASP A 247 11.51 14.77 -18.95
N ALA A 248 11.60 15.92 -19.62
CA ALA A 248 10.73 17.07 -19.35
C ALA A 248 9.27 16.78 -19.74
N SER A 249 9.06 16.09 -20.86
CA SER A 249 7.74 15.63 -21.30
C SER A 249 7.14 14.58 -20.36
N ARG A 250 7.95 13.58 -19.95
CA ARG A 250 7.52 12.61 -18.92
C ARG A 250 7.18 13.29 -17.59
N ALA A 251 8.01 14.24 -17.16
CA ALA A 251 7.83 14.95 -15.91
C ALA A 251 6.55 15.78 -15.89
N SER A 252 6.20 16.46 -16.99
CA SER A 252 4.98 17.27 -17.06
C SER A 252 3.71 16.43 -16.99
N LEU A 253 3.72 15.23 -17.59
CA LEU A 253 2.63 14.26 -17.48
C LEU A 253 2.51 13.67 -16.06
N ALA A 254 3.64 13.45 -15.39
CA ALA A 254 3.66 12.86 -14.05
C ALA A 254 3.34 13.86 -12.94
N ALA A 255 3.77 15.12 -13.06
CA ALA A 255 3.66 16.15 -12.03
C ALA A 255 2.27 16.29 -11.36
N PRO A 256 1.14 16.33 -12.09
CA PRO A 256 -0.17 16.42 -11.45
C PRO A 256 -0.55 15.16 -10.64
N ASN A 257 0.11 14.04 -10.91
CA ASN A 257 -0.19 12.74 -10.32
C ASN A 257 0.79 12.32 -9.23
N VAL A 258 1.82 13.11 -8.93
CA VAL A 258 2.80 12.81 -7.88
C VAL A 258 2.72 13.86 -6.79
N VAL A 259 2.49 13.40 -5.56
CA VAL A 259 2.54 14.23 -4.35
C VAL A 259 3.67 13.74 -3.46
N ILE A 260 4.63 14.61 -3.14
CA ILE A 260 5.72 14.31 -2.21
C ILE A 260 5.54 15.18 -0.97
N THR A 261 5.21 14.55 0.15
CA THR A 261 4.97 15.17 1.44
C THR A 261 6.11 14.84 2.39
N TYR A 262 6.74 15.87 2.96
CA TYR A 262 7.86 15.69 3.90
C TYR A 262 7.41 15.80 5.36
N ALA A 263 7.85 14.85 6.19
CA ALA A 263 7.79 14.91 7.64
C ALA A 263 9.17 15.25 8.20
N PRO A 264 9.42 16.50 8.66
CA PRO A 264 10.59 16.74 9.48
C PRO A 264 10.49 15.94 10.78
N ARG A 265 11.65 15.51 11.30
CA ARG A 265 11.72 15.04 12.69
C ARG A 265 11.24 16.16 13.61
N PRO A 266 10.61 15.85 14.76
CA PRO A 266 10.22 16.87 15.73
C PRO A 266 11.35 17.84 16.07
N THR A 267 12.58 17.32 16.24
CA THR A 267 13.79 18.10 16.53
C THR A 267 14.25 18.98 15.36
N ASP A 268 14.05 18.57 14.12
CA ASP A 268 14.36 19.38 12.93
C ASP A 268 13.27 20.43 12.68
N ALA A 269 12.00 20.08 12.92
CA ALA A 269 10.87 21.00 12.83
C ALA A 269 11.01 22.16 13.84
N ALA A 270 11.46 21.87 15.06
CA ALA A 270 11.74 22.87 16.09
C ALA A 270 12.84 23.86 15.67
N LYS A 271 13.74 23.47 14.76
CA LYS A 271 14.81 24.32 14.22
C LYS A 271 14.36 25.10 12.97
N GLY A 272 13.08 25.03 12.61
CA GLY A 272 12.56 25.71 11.42
C GLY A 272 13.03 25.08 10.11
N PHE A 273 13.44 23.80 10.12
CA PHE A 273 13.86 23.13 8.89
C PHE A 273 12.68 23.03 7.92
N MET A 274 12.82 23.73 6.79
CA MET A 274 11.90 23.66 5.66
C MET A 274 12.45 22.68 4.63
N PRO A 275 11.61 21.79 4.06
CA PRO A 275 12.07 20.91 2.99
C PRO A 275 12.57 21.75 1.80
N PRO A 276 13.67 21.34 1.14
CA PRO A 276 14.12 21.98 -0.09
C PRO A 276 13.00 21.97 -1.15
N GLY A 277 12.62 23.14 -1.66
CA GLY A 277 11.69 23.28 -2.80
C GLY A 277 10.21 23.56 -2.47
N GLY A 278 9.84 23.73 -1.20
CA GLY A 278 8.44 23.94 -0.81
C GLY A 278 7.57 22.69 -0.97
N GLY A 279 6.44 22.62 -0.27
CA GLY A 279 5.54 21.48 -0.33
C GLY A 279 4.68 21.33 0.92
N ARG A 280 3.71 20.41 0.87
CA ARG A 280 2.96 20.02 2.07
C ARG A 280 3.92 19.40 3.07
N THR A 281 3.91 19.94 4.27
CA THR A 281 4.55 19.36 5.44
C THR A 281 3.48 18.85 6.39
N PHE A 282 3.80 17.82 7.15
CA PHE A 282 3.01 17.43 8.30
C PHE A 282 3.96 17.26 9.48
N LYS A 283 3.42 17.39 10.69
CA LYS A 283 4.20 17.14 11.90
C LYS A 283 4.33 15.64 12.08
N SER A 284 5.55 15.11 11.98
CA SER A 284 5.82 13.79 12.54
C SER A 284 5.62 13.88 14.05
N SER A 285 4.89 12.93 14.63
CA SER A 285 4.78 12.80 16.09
C SER A 285 5.97 12.04 16.68
N THR A 286 6.86 11.49 15.84
CA THR A 286 7.87 10.52 16.24
C THR A 286 9.21 10.79 15.56
N GLU A 287 10.28 10.34 16.22
CA GLU A 287 11.63 10.36 15.66
C GLU A 287 11.96 9.10 14.85
N ASN A 288 11.09 8.08 14.87
CA ASN A 288 11.31 6.75 14.30
C ASN A 288 10.60 6.59 12.95
N HIS A 289 11.34 6.22 11.91
CA HIS A 289 10.88 5.97 10.54
C HIS A 289 9.86 4.81 10.43
N CYS A 290 9.74 3.98 11.46
CA CYS A 290 8.75 2.91 11.51
C CYS A 290 7.40 3.37 12.05
N ASP A 291 7.32 4.55 12.68
CA ASP A 291 6.08 5.08 13.22
C ASP A 291 5.30 5.81 12.11
N VAL A 292 4.44 5.05 11.42
CA VAL A 292 3.62 5.59 10.33
C VAL A 292 2.63 6.63 10.87
N PRO A 293 2.69 7.90 10.45
CA PRO A 293 1.87 8.98 10.97
C PRO A 293 0.37 8.73 10.76
N THR A 294 -0.46 9.11 11.73
CA THR A 294 -1.93 9.00 11.57
C THR A 294 -2.47 9.86 10.43
N THR A 295 -1.76 10.93 10.04
CA THR A 295 -2.10 11.76 8.89
C THR A 295 -1.92 11.01 7.57
N TYR A 296 -0.85 10.22 7.41
CA TYR A 296 -0.67 9.35 6.24
C TYR A 296 -1.86 8.38 6.09
N TRP A 297 -2.25 7.73 7.20
CA TRP A 297 -3.41 6.86 7.22
C TRP A 297 -4.71 7.60 6.94
N GLY A 298 -4.91 8.77 7.56
CA GLY A 298 -6.11 9.57 7.36
C GLY A 298 -6.29 10.01 5.91
N ASP A 299 -5.22 10.51 5.28
CA ASP A 299 -5.22 10.95 3.90
C ASP A 299 -5.47 9.75 2.95
N MET A 300 -4.78 8.63 3.15
CA MET A 300 -4.95 7.42 2.34
C MET A 300 -6.37 6.85 2.46
N MET A 301 -6.90 6.73 3.68
CA MET A 301 -8.26 6.22 3.89
C MET A 301 -9.33 7.19 3.38
N GLY A 302 -9.01 8.47 3.23
CA GLY A 302 -9.85 9.47 2.57
C GLY A 302 -10.07 9.19 1.08
N SER A 303 -9.23 8.36 0.46
CA SER A 303 -9.40 7.94 -0.94
C SER A 303 -10.54 6.94 -1.14
N PHE A 304 -11.02 6.23 -0.10
CA PHE A 304 -12.11 5.26 -0.19
C PHE A 304 -13.48 5.87 0.16
#